data_AF-A0A094KQL6-F1
#
_entry.id   AF-A0A094KQL6-F1
#
_cell.length_a   1.000
_cell.length_b   1.000
_cell.length_c   1.000
_cell.angle_alpha   90.00
_cell.angle_beta   90.00
_cell.angle_gamma   90.00
#
_symmetry.space_group_name_H-M   'P 1'
#
loop_
_entity.id
_entity.type
_entity.pdbx_description
1 polymer ?
#
loop_
_entity_poly.entity_id
_entity_poly.type
_entity_poly.pdbx_seq_one_letter_code
_entity_poly.pdbx_strand_id
1 'polypeptide(L)'
;QLALDMWRKLMIEPLQAVLIRMLLREIKNDRCGEDPNQKVIHGVINSFVHVEQYKKKFPLKFYQEIFECPFLNETGEYYKQEASNLLQESNCSQYMEKVLGRLKDEEMRCRKYLHPSSYGKVIHECQQRMVADHLQFLHAECHNIIRQEKRSDMANMYTLLRAVSSGLPHMIQELQNHIHDEGLRATSNLSQENMPTQFVESVLEVHSKFVQLINTVLNGDQHFMSALDKALTSVVNYREPKSICKAPELLAKYCDNLLKKSAKGMTENEVEDKLTSFITVFKYIDDKDVFQKFYARMLAKRLIHGLSMSMDSEEAMINKLKQACGYEFTSKLHRMYTDMSVSADLNNKFNNFIKNQDTIIDLGISFQIYVLQAGAWPLTQAPSSTFAIPQELEKSVQMFELFYSQHFSGRKLTWLHYLCTGKNK
;
A
#
# COMPACT_ATOMS: atom_id res chain seq x y z
N GLN A 1 3.51 2.17 -60.68
CA GLN A 1 2.22 1.45 -60.56
C GLN A 1 2.13 0.27 -61.52
N LEU A 2 2.17 0.48 -62.85
CA LEU A 2 2.09 -0.61 -63.84
C LEU A 2 3.12 -1.74 -63.60
N ALA A 3 4.37 -1.40 -63.32
CA ALA A 3 5.42 -2.38 -63.01
C ALA A 3 5.09 -3.27 -61.80
N LEU A 4 4.46 -2.72 -60.74
CA LEU A 4 4.08 -3.48 -59.55
C LEU A 4 2.88 -4.41 -59.83
N ASP A 5 1.91 -3.96 -60.64
CA ASP A 5 0.79 -4.81 -61.06
C ASP A 5 1.25 -5.97 -61.94
N MET A 6 2.18 -5.72 -62.88
CA MET A 6 2.80 -6.78 -63.68
C MET A 6 3.63 -7.75 -62.83
N TRP A 7 4.42 -7.23 -61.88
CA TRP A 7 5.19 -8.06 -60.94
C TRP A 7 4.29 -8.98 -60.12
N ARG A 8 3.16 -8.46 -59.63
CA ARG A 8 2.16 -9.26 -58.90
C ARG A 8 1.65 -10.44 -59.73
N LYS A 9 1.10 -10.14 -60.91
CA LYS A 9 0.38 -11.11 -61.76
C LYS A 9 1.29 -12.15 -62.40
N LEU A 10 2.50 -11.74 -62.78
CA LEU A 10 3.41 -12.58 -63.56
C LEU A 10 4.44 -13.31 -62.70
N MET A 11 4.84 -12.73 -61.57
CA MET A 11 5.89 -13.31 -60.72
C MET A 11 5.35 -13.89 -59.42
N ILE A 12 4.51 -13.14 -58.69
CA ILE A 12 4.07 -13.56 -57.36
C ILE A 12 2.92 -14.56 -57.43
N GLU A 13 1.80 -14.21 -58.06
CA GLU A 13 0.59 -15.05 -58.07
C GLU A 13 0.82 -16.49 -58.61
N PRO A 14 1.63 -16.73 -59.66
CA PRO A 14 1.90 -18.08 -60.14
C PRO A 14 2.77 -18.92 -59.19
N LEU A 15 3.67 -18.27 -58.45
CA LEU A 15 4.65 -18.93 -57.59
C LEU A 15 4.24 -18.94 -56.10
N GLN A 16 3.19 -18.21 -55.73
CA GLN A 16 2.84 -17.91 -54.34
C GLN A 16 2.74 -19.16 -53.47
N ALA A 17 2.10 -20.23 -53.93
CA ALA A 17 1.89 -21.43 -53.14
C ALA A 17 3.21 -22.11 -52.76
N VAL A 18 4.17 -22.14 -53.69
CA VAL A 18 5.52 -22.71 -53.46
C VAL A 18 6.36 -21.75 -52.63
N LEU A 19 6.33 -20.45 -52.96
CA LEU A 19 7.09 -19.42 -52.24
C LEU A 19 6.69 -19.34 -50.76
N ILE A 20 5.40 -19.30 -50.45
CA ILE A 20 4.92 -19.25 -49.06
C ILE A 20 5.39 -20.50 -48.32
N ARG A 21 5.18 -21.70 -48.88
CA ARG A 21 5.58 -22.96 -48.23
C ARG A 21 7.09 -22.99 -47.94
N MET A 22 7.91 -22.54 -48.88
CA MET A 22 9.36 -22.48 -48.68
C MET A 22 9.73 -21.43 -47.62
N LEU A 23 9.17 -20.23 -47.69
CA LEU A 23 9.43 -19.18 -46.69
C LEU A 23 9.08 -19.64 -45.28
N LEU A 24 7.90 -20.23 -45.09
CA LEU A 24 7.47 -20.71 -43.78
C LEU A 24 8.39 -21.82 -43.25
N ARG A 25 8.83 -22.73 -44.14
CA ARG A 25 9.82 -23.76 -43.79
C ARG A 25 11.16 -23.16 -43.36
N GLU A 26 11.71 -22.19 -44.08
CA GLU A 26 12.97 -21.55 -43.70
C GLU A 26 12.85 -20.80 -42.37
N ILE A 27 11.70 -20.16 -42.10
CA ILE A 27 11.44 -19.52 -40.80
C ILE A 27 11.31 -20.56 -39.68
N LYS A 28 10.70 -21.72 -39.96
CA LYS A 28 10.67 -22.84 -39.02
C LYS A 28 12.09 -23.38 -38.75
N ASN A 29 12.93 -23.49 -39.77
CA ASN A 29 14.32 -23.89 -39.61
C ASN A 29 15.12 -22.89 -38.75
N ASP A 30 14.87 -21.59 -38.90
CA ASP A 30 15.42 -20.56 -37.99
C ASP A 30 14.99 -20.79 -36.54
N ARG A 31 13.71 -21.13 -36.30
CA ARG A 31 13.24 -21.52 -34.94
C ARG A 31 14.00 -22.72 -34.38
N CYS A 32 14.42 -23.65 -35.23
CA CYS A 32 15.24 -24.80 -34.86
C CYS A 32 16.74 -24.49 -34.73
N GLY A 33 17.17 -23.24 -34.95
CA GLY A 33 18.56 -22.79 -34.80
C GLY A 33 19.39 -22.80 -36.09
N GLU A 34 18.78 -23.00 -37.26
CA GLU A 34 19.46 -22.79 -38.54
C GLU A 34 19.57 -21.28 -38.86
N ASP A 35 20.59 -20.85 -39.61
CA ASP A 35 20.73 -19.45 -40.05
C ASP A 35 20.44 -19.34 -41.55
N PRO A 36 19.15 -19.24 -41.95
CA PRO A 36 18.80 -19.10 -43.35
C PRO A 36 19.20 -17.72 -43.89
N ASN A 37 19.20 -17.56 -45.22
CA ASN A 37 19.58 -16.29 -45.82
C ASN A 37 18.54 -15.19 -45.52
N GLN A 38 18.80 -14.44 -44.45
CA GLN A 38 17.92 -13.42 -43.88
C GLN A 38 17.54 -12.35 -44.92
N LYS A 39 18.49 -11.97 -45.79
CA LYS A 39 18.28 -10.98 -46.85
C LYS A 39 17.28 -11.47 -47.89
N VAL A 40 17.31 -12.76 -48.22
CA VAL A 40 16.38 -13.37 -49.18
C VAL A 40 14.99 -13.46 -48.58
N ILE A 41 14.85 -13.98 -47.36
CA ILE A 41 13.54 -14.08 -46.67
C ILE A 41 12.90 -12.69 -46.53
N HIS A 42 13.64 -11.73 -45.99
CA HIS A 42 13.16 -10.36 -45.82
C HIS A 42 12.82 -9.69 -47.16
N GLY A 43 13.64 -9.91 -48.20
CA GLY A 43 13.40 -9.36 -49.53
C GLY A 43 12.11 -9.88 -50.18
N VAL A 44 11.85 -11.18 -50.06
CA VAL A 44 10.61 -11.78 -50.60
C VAL A 44 9.39 -11.30 -49.82
N ILE A 45 9.46 -11.26 -48.49
CA ILE A 45 8.36 -10.76 -47.65
C ILE A 45 8.06 -9.28 -47.97
N ASN A 46 9.10 -8.45 -48.09
CA ASN A 46 8.94 -7.06 -48.51
C ASN A 46 8.33 -6.95 -49.91
N SER A 47 8.61 -7.87 -50.83
CA SER A 47 7.97 -7.88 -52.15
C SER A 47 6.45 -7.96 -52.03
N PHE A 48 5.91 -8.79 -51.12
CA PHE A 48 4.46 -8.89 -50.86
C PHE A 48 3.87 -7.59 -50.30
N VAL A 49 4.65 -6.83 -49.52
CA VAL A 49 4.23 -5.54 -48.98
C VAL A 49 4.25 -4.45 -50.06
N HIS A 50 5.34 -4.36 -50.82
CA HIS A 50 5.56 -3.28 -51.79
C HIS A 50 4.65 -3.38 -53.01
N VAL A 51 4.22 -4.60 -53.38
CA VAL A 51 3.43 -4.83 -54.59
C VAL A 51 2.05 -4.15 -54.57
N GLU A 52 1.51 -3.86 -53.39
CA GLU A 52 0.26 -3.09 -53.23
C GLU A 52 0.46 -1.69 -52.64
N GLN A 53 1.70 -1.24 -52.42
CA GLN A 53 1.99 0.04 -51.78
C GLN A 53 1.40 1.26 -52.52
N TYR A 54 1.20 1.15 -53.84
CA TYR A 54 0.58 2.20 -54.63
C TYR A 54 -0.93 2.37 -54.38
N LYS A 55 -1.59 1.41 -53.72
CA LYS A 55 -3.02 1.46 -53.41
C LYS A 55 -3.26 2.34 -52.18
N LYS A 56 -4.08 3.38 -52.33
CA LYS A 56 -4.47 4.28 -51.21
C LYS A 56 -5.34 3.59 -50.16
N LYS A 57 -6.07 2.53 -50.53
CA LYS A 57 -6.99 1.79 -49.66
C LYS A 57 -6.42 0.40 -49.41
N PHE A 58 -6.17 0.07 -48.14
CA PHE A 58 -5.62 -1.22 -47.68
C PHE A 58 -4.30 -1.63 -48.37
N PRO A 59 -3.22 -0.85 -48.23
CA PRO A 59 -1.93 -1.12 -48.90
C PRO A 59 -1.25 -2.44 -48.48
N LEU A 60 -1.71 -3.06 -47.38
CA LEU A 60 -1.15 -4.31 -46.85
C LEU A 60 -2.02 -5.54 -47.14
N LYS A 61 -3.17 -5.38 -47.82
CA LYS A 61 -4.16 -6.46 -47.95
C LYS A 61 -3.55 -7.73 -48.55
N PHE A 62 -2.79 -7.60 -49.63
CA PHE A 62 -2.14 -8.74 -50.27
C PHE A 62 -1.12 -9.43 -49.35
N TYR A 63 -0.26 -8.68 -48.66
CA TYR A 63 0.65 -9.25 -47.66
C TYR A 63 -0.12 -10.00 -46.56
N GLN A 64 -1.24 -9.43 -46.09
CA GLN A 64 -2.04 -10.02 -45.03
C GLN A 64 -2.66 -11.36 -45.45
N GLU A 65 -3.30 -11.39 -46.62
CA GLU A 65 -3.99 -12.58 -47.13
C GLU A 65 -3.03 -13.68 -47.57
N ILE A 66 -1.96 -13.31 -48.27
CA ILE A 66 -1.05 -14.28 -48.91
C ILE A 66 0.01 -14.80 -47.94
N PHE A 67 0.49 -13.98 -47.00
CA PHE A 67 1.60 -14.36 -46.13
C PHE A 67 1.26 -14.29 -44.64
N GLU A 68 0.71 -13.18 -44.13
CA GLU A 68 0.49 -12.99 -42.69
C GLU A 68 -0.45 -14.07 -42.11
N CYS A 69 -1.57 -14.36 -42.78
CA CYS A 69 -2.52 -15.36 -42.32
C CYS A 69 -1.92 -16.80 -42.27
N PRO A 70 -1.31 -17.33 -43.36
CA PRO A 70 -0.60 -18.61 -43.29
C PRO A 70 0.54 -18.63 -42.26
N PHE A 71 1.29 -17.53 -42.14
CA PHE A 71 2.37 -17.40 -41.18
C PHE A 71 1.88 -17.50 -39.74
N LEU A 72 0.81 -16.79 -39.39
CA LEU A 72 0.20 -16.86 -38.05
C LEU A 72 -0.28 -18.28 -37.73
N ASN A 73 -0.93 -18.95 -38.68
CA ASN A 73 -1.41 -20.33 -38.48
C ASN A 73 -0.25 -21.31 -38.24
N GLU A 74 0.81 -21.27 -39.06
CA GLU A 74 1.96 -22.17 -38.86
C GLU A 74 2.75 -21.83 -37.59
N THR A 75 2.82 -20.56 -37.22
CA THR A 75 3.40 -20.10 -35.96
C THR A 75 2.62 -20.62 -34.76
N GLY A 76 1.29 -20.56 -34.81
CA GLY A 76 0.42 -21.10 -33.77
C GLY A 76 0.59 -22.60 -33.60
N GLU A 77 0.56 -23.37 -34.70
CA GLU A 77 0.75 -24.83 -34.63
C GLU A 77 2.15 -25.22 -34.14
N TYR A 78 3.19 -24.50 -34.57
CA TYR A 78 4.55 -24.72 -34.08
C TYR A 78 4.64 -24.50 -32.57
N TYR A 79 4.19 -23.35 -32.05
CA TYR A 79 4.31 -23.02 -30.64
C TYR A 79 3.37 -23.84 -29.75
N LYS A 80 2.24 -24.32 -30.28
CA LYS A 80 1.37 -25.27 -29.59
C LYS A 80 2.05 -26.62 -29.37
N GLN A 81 2.73 -27.13 -30.39
CA GLN A 81 3.50 -28.37 -30.29
C GLN A 81 4.70 -28.20 -29.35
N GLU A 82 5.44 -27.10 -29.50
CA GLU A 82 6.60 -26.81 -28.64
C GLU A 82 6.19 -26.65 -27.18
N ALA A 83 5.13 -25.89 -26.88
CA ALA A 83 4.61 -25.74 -25.52
C ALA A 83 4.23 -27.10 -24.91
N SER A 84 3.55 -27.96 -25.67
CA SER A 84 3.17 -29.30 -25.24
C SER A 84 4.38 -30.18 -24.90
N ASN A 85 5.44 -30.13 -25.72
CA ASN A 85 6.68 -30.86 -25.46
C ASN A 85 7.41 -30.32 -24.21
N LEU A 86 7.50 -28.99 -24.09
CA LEU A 86 8.15 -28.35 -22.95
C LEU A 86 7.46 -28.68 -21.63
N LEU A 87 6.12 -28.76 -21.61
CA LEU A 87 5.35 -29.16 -20.44
C LEU A 87 5.61 -30.61 -19.99
N GLN A 88 5.91 -31.51 -20.93
CA GLN A 88 6.20 -32.91 -20.61
C GLN A 88 7.63 -33.10 -20.09
N GLU A 89 8.57 -32.30 -20.58
CA GLU A 89 10.01 -32.47 -20.31
C GLU A 89 10.54 -31.58 -19.17
N SER A 90 9.83 -30.51 -18.82
CA SER A 90 10.32 -29.46 -17.92
C SER A 90 9.38 -29.26 -16.73
N ASN A 91 9.94 -28.85 -15.59
CA ASN A 91 9.12 -28.34 -14.49
C ASN A 91 8.60 -26.91 -14.79
N CYS A 92 7.69 -26.39 -13.96
CA CYS A 92 7.07 -25.07 -14.20
C CYS A 92 8.08 -23.93 -14.30
N SER A 93 9.09 -23.88 -13.43
CA SER A 93 10.15 -22.84 -13.47
C SER A 93 10.91 -22.86 -14.80
N GLN A 94 11.37 -24.04 -15.22
CA GLN A 94 12.07 -24.24 -16.48
C GLN A 94 11.18 -23.96 -17.70
N TYR A 95 9.90 -24.33 -17.63
CA TYR A 95 8.91 -24.04 -18.65
C TYR A 95 8.80 -22.52 -18.86
N MET A 96 8.61 -21.75 -17.78
CA MET A 96 8.50 -20.29 -17.86
C MET A 96 9.76 -19.64 -18.44
N GLU A 97 10.96 -20.06 -18.01
CA GLU A 97 12.22 -19.53 -18.54
C GLU A 97 12.37 -19.80 -20.04
N LYS A 98 12.09 -21.03 -20.48
CA LYS A 98 12.16 -21.40 -21.90
C LYS A 98 11.13 -20.63 -22.73
N VAL A 99 9.89 -20.51 -22.25
CA VAL A 99 8.83 -19.74 -22.93
C VAL A 99 9.22 -18.27 -23.06
N LEU A 100 9.74 -17.64 -22.00
CA LEU A 100 10.20 -16.24 -22.05
C LEU A 100 11.33 -16.06 -23.08
N GLY A 101 12.29 -16.98 -23.11
CA GLY A 101 13.34 -17.01 -24.13
C GLY A 101 12.77 -17.09 -25.54
N ARG A 102 11.84 -18.03 -25.78
CA ARG A 102 11.18 -18.22 -27.08
C ARG A 102 10.38 -17.02 -27.54
N LEU A 103 9.64 -16.36 -26.64
CA LEU A 103 8.90 -15.13 -26.97
C LEU A 103 9.85 -14.01 -27.38
N LYS A 104 10.99 -13.87 -26.70
CA LYS A 104 12.03 -12.88 -27.04
C LYS A 104 12.68 -13.19 -28.39
N ASP A 105 13.01 -14.46 -28.64
CA ASP A 105 13.57 -14.89 -29.91
C ASP A 105 12.60 -14.62 -31.07
N GLU A 106 11.31 -14.91 -30.87
CA GLU A 106 10.29 -14.64 -31.88
C GLU A 106 10.06 -13.15 -32.10
N GLU A 107 10.15 -12.31 -31.07
CA GLU A 107 10.10 -10.86 -31.23
C GLU A 107 11.27 -10.35 -32.09
N MET A 108 12.48 -10.84 -31.85
CA MET A 108 13.64 -10.51 -32.67
C MET A 108 13.46 -11.02 -34.11
N ARG A 109 12.93 -12.22 -34.29
CA ARG A 109 12.64 -12.81 -35.61
C ARG A 109 11.59 -12.01 -36.38
N CYS A 110 10.53 -11.57 -35.70
CA CYS A 110 9.53 -10.67 -36.27
C CYS A 110 10.17 -9.40 -36.82
N ARG A 111 11.05 -8.77 -36.03
CA ARG A 111 11.76 -7.54 -36.43
C ARG A 111 12.75 -7.75 -37.59
N LYS A 112 13.30 -8.96 -37.73
CA LYS A 112 14.20 -9.31 -38.84
C LYS A 112 13.47 -9.49 -40.16
N TYR A 113 12.30 -10.14 -40.16
CA TYR A 113 11.66 -10.60 -41.40
C TYR A 113 10.36 -9.89 -41.76
N LEU A 114 9.54 -9.53 -40.77
CA LEU A 114 8.14 -9.18 -40.97
C LEU A 114 7.94 -7.67 -41.08
N HIS A 115 6.77 -7.29 -41.61
CA HIS A 115 6.32 -5.90 -41.56
C HIS A 115 5.84 -5.54 -40.13
N PRO A 116 6.09 -4.31 -39.62
CA PRO A 116 5.71 -3.90 -38.27
C PRO A 116 4.24 -4.07 -37.89
N SER A 117 3.33 -4.08 -38.87
CA SER A 117 1.90 -4.34 -38.65
C SER A 117 1.60 -5.74 -38.09
N SER A 118 2.52 -6.68 -38.25
CA SER A 118 2.35 -8.07 -37.83
C SER A 118 2.92 -8.35 -36.44
N TYR A 119 3.82 -7.50 -35.93
CA TYR A 119 4.57 -7.77 -34.69
C TYR A 119 3.64 -8.12 -33.52
N GLY A 120 2.67 -7.27 -33.24
CA GLY A 120 1.72 -7.51 -32.14
C GLY A 120 0.87 -8.77 -32.35
N LYS A 121 0.47 -9.08 -33.60
CA LYS A 121 -0.37 -10.24 -33.90
C LYS A 121 0.38 -11.56 -33.69
N VAL A 122 1.63 -11.62 -34.13
CA VAL A 122 2.48 -12.81 -33.98
C VAL A 122 2.78 -13.06 -32.51
N ILE A 123 3.20 -12.01 -31.78
CA ILE A 123 3.48 -12.14 -30.35
C ILE A 123 2.23 -12.56 -29.58
N HIS A 124 1.06 -12.02 -29.94
CA HIS A 124 -0.21 -12.44 -29.33
C HIS A 124 -0.52 -13.93 -29.60
N GLU A 125 -0.34 -14.42 -30.82
CA GLU A 125 -0.54 -15.84 -31.13
C GLU A 125 0.42 -16.72 -30.32
N CYS A 126 1.69 -16.35 -30.21
CA CYS A 126 2.66 -17.11 -29.39
C CYS A 126 2.28 -17.12 -27.91
N GLN A 127 1.86 -15.97 -27.36
CA GLN A 127 1.39 -15.87 -25.97
C GLN A 127 0.12 -16.69 -25.74
N GLN A 128 -0.80 -16.71 -26.71
CA GLN A 128 -2.00 -17.52 -26.63
C GLN A 128 -1.63 -19.01 -26.50
N ARG A 129 -0.78 -19.52 -27.39
CA ARG A 129 -0.41 -20.95 -27.42
C ARG A 129 0.47 -21.37 -26.25
N MET A 130 1.47 -20.56 -25.89
CA MET A 130 2.45 -20.94 -24.87
C MET A 130 2.02 -20.59 -23.44
N VAL A 131 1.08 -19.66 -23.26
CA VAL A 131 0.70 -19.19 -21.91
C VAL A 131 -0.78 -19.39 -21.67
N ALA A 132 -1.65 -18.81 -22.49
CA ALA A 132 -3.09 -18.80 -22.23
C ALA A 132 -3.72 -20.21 -22.33
N ASP A 133 -3.32 -21.01 -23.31
CA ASP A 133 -3.82 -22.38 -23.51
C ASP A 133 -3.41 -23.32 -22.34
N HIS A 134 -2.40 -22.94 -21.54
CA HIS A 134 -1.85 -23.72 -20.43
C HIS A 134 -1.98 -23.01 -19.07
N LEU A 135 -2.93 -22.08 -18.97
CA LEU A 135 -3.06 -21.21 -17.80
C LEU A 135 -3.31 -21.98 -16.49
N GLN A 136 -4.07 -23.08 -16.55
CA GLN A 136 -4.37 -23.92 -15.39
C GLN A 136 -3.10 -24.54 -14.77
N PHE A 137 -2.14 -24.95 -15.60
CA PHE A 137 -0.86 -25.49 -15.14
C PHE A 137 -0.05 -24.42 -14.41
N LEU A 138 0.03 -23.21 -14.97
CA LEU A 138 0.72 -22.07 -14.35
C LEU A 138 0.05 -21.66 -13.03
N HIS A 139 -1.29 -21.59 -13.03
CA HIS A 139 -2.09 -21.25 -11.85
C HIS A 139 -1.97 -22.26 -10.72
N ALA A 140 -1.85 -23.56 -11.03
CA ALA A 140 -1.64 -24.60 -10.03
C ALA A 140 -0.32 -24.40 -9.25
N GLU A 141 0.74 -23.92 -9.91
CA GLU A 141 2.04 -23.67 -9.29
C GLU A 141 2.18 -22.26 -8.68
N CYS A 142 1.27 -21.32 -8.97
CA CYS A 142 1.30 -19.98 -8.37
C CYS A 142 1.34 -20.04 -6.85
N HIS A 143 0.55 -20.92 -6.24
CA HIS A 143 0.50 -21.11 -4.79
C HIS A 143 1.88 -21.44 -4.20
N ASN A 144 2.57 -22.42 -4.81
CA ASN A 144 3.87 -22.89 -4.35
C ASN A 144 4.94 -21.81 -4.53
N ILE A 145 4.96 -21.14 -5.68
CA ILE A 145 5.91 -20.05 -5.97
C ILE A 145 5.77 -18.91 -4.97
N ILE A 146 4.53 -18.54 -4.65
CA ILE A 146 4.23 -17.46 -3.71
C ILE A 146 4.60 -17.87 -2.28
N ARG A 147 4.14 -19.02 -1.79
CA ARG A 147 4.40 -19.46 -0.41
C ARG A 147 5.87 -19.77 -0.12
N GLN A 148 6.62 -20.22 -1.12
CA GLN A 148 8.06 -20.48 -0.99
C GLN A 148 8.90 -19.24 -1.33
N GLU A 149 8.26 -18.11 -1.65
CA GLU A 149 8.91 -16.83 -1.98
C GLU A 149 10.00 -16.95 -3.06
N LYS A 150 9.75 -17.79 -4.07
CA LYS A 150 10.67 -17.98 -5.19
C LYS A 150 10.67 -16.76 -6.11
N ARG A 151 11.49 -15.74 -5.78
CA ARG A 151 11.48 -14.43 -6.44
C ARG A 151 11.67 -14.47 -7.96
N SER A 152 12.61 -15.28 -8.45
CA SER A 152 12.86 -15.42 -9.90
C SER A 152 11.64 -16.00 -10.62
N ASP A 153 11.10 -17.09 -10.09
CA ASP A 153 9.91 -17.75 -10.66
C ASP A 153 8.69 -16.85 -10.60
N MET A 154 8.54 -16.06 -9.53
CA MET A 154 7.46 -15.10 -9.38
C MET A 154 7.57 -13.97 -10.42
N ALA A 155 8.76 -13.46 -10.72
CA ALA A 155 8.97 -12.47 -11.77
C ALA A 155 8.64 -13.03 -13.16
N ASN A 156 9.05 -14.27 -13.43
CA ASN A 156 8.75 -14.96 -14.68
C ASN A 156 7.25 -15.18 -14.85
N MET A 157 6.59 -15.68 -13.79
CA MET A 157 5.14 -15.89 -13.74
C MET A 157 4.38 -14.58 -13.97
N TYR A 158 4.76 -13.51 -13.27
CA TYR A 158 4.14 -12.19 -13.44
C TYR A 158 4.27 -11.69 -14.89
N THR A 159 5.47 -11.82 -15.48
CA THR A 159 5.73 -11.37 -16.85
C THR A 159 4.85 -12.10 -17.87
N LEU A 160 4.73 -13.42 -17.74
CA LEU A 160 3.91 -14.24 -18.63
C LEU A 160 2.41 -13.98 -18.43
N LEU A 161 1.95 -13.96 -17.18
CA LEU A 161 0.53 -13.77 -16.85
C LEU A 161 0.02 -12.37 -17.18
N ARG A 162 0.88 -11.34 -17.09
CA ARG A 162 0.53 -9.97 -17.46
C ARG A 162 0.22 -9.83 -18.96
N ALA A 163 0.84 -10.66 -19.80
CA ALA A 163 0.59 -10.64 -21.23
C ALA A 163 -0.78 -11.25 -21.62
N VAL A 164 -1.41 -11.99 -20.70
CA VAL A 164 -2.70 -12.65 -20.91
C VAL A 164 -3.78 -11.91 -20.12
N SER A 165 -4.87 -11.52 -20.78
CA SER A 165 -5.94 -10.69 -20.17
C SER A 165 -6.58 -11.30 -18.92
N SER A 166 -6.64 -12.62 -18.82
CA SER A 166 -7.18 -13.37 -17.67
C SER A 166 -6.10 -14.00 -16.78
N GLY A 167 -4.83 -13.64 -16.95
CA GLY A 167 -3.71 -14.32 -16.30
C GLY A 167 -3.51 -13.94 -14.83
N LEU A 168 -3.51 -12.64 -14.54
CA LEU A 168 -3.15 -12.09 -13.23
C LEU A 168 -4.14 -12.33 -12.07
N PRO A 169 -5.48 -12.36 -12.27
CA PRO A 169 -6.43 -12.42 -11.14
C PRO A 169 -6.18 -13.55 -10.15
N HIS A 170 -5.81 -14.74 -10.62
CA HIS A 170 -5.48 -15.88 -9.75
C HIS A 170 -4.23 -15.63 -8.91
N MET A 171 -3.16 -15.12 -9.53
CA MET A 171 -1.91 -14.79 -8.83
C MET A 171 -2.11 -13.70 -7.77
N ILE A 172 -2.96 -12.70 -8.06
CA ILE A 172 -3.33 -11.65 -7.10
C ILE A 172 -4.05 -12.25 -5.90
N GLN A 173 -5.01 -13.15 -6.13
CA GLN A 173 -5.76 -13.82 -5.06
C GLN A 173 -4.85 -14.70 -4.20
N GLU A 174 -3.95 -15.47 -4.81
CA GLU A 174 -2.98 -16.29 -4.09
C GLU A 174 -2.02 -15.45 -3.23
N LEU A 175 -1.54 -14.31 -3.75
CA LEU A 175 -0.70 -13.40 -2.96
C LEU A 175 -1.49 -12.79 -1.81
N GLN A 176 -2.74 -12.34 -2.05
CA GLN A 176 -3.60 -11.81 -1.00
C GLN A 176 -3.82 -12.83 0.12
N ASN A 177 -4.11 -14.08 -0.22
CA ASN A 177 -4.29 -15.17 0.75
C ASN A 177 -3.00 -15.44 1.53
N HIS A 178 -1.85 -15.47 0.86
CA HIS A 178 -0.57 -15.70 1.51
C HIS A 178 -0.21 -14.57 2.50
N ILE A 179 -0.39 -13.31 2.10
CA ILE A 179 -0.17 -12.14 2.96
C ILE A 179 -1.09 -12.20 4.18
N HIS A 180 -2.36 -12.56 3.97
CA HIS A 180 -3.34 -12.68 5.04
C HIS A 180 -2.94 -13.76 6.06
N ASP A 181 -2.60 -14.96 5.59
CA ASP A 181 -2.17 -16.08 6.45
C ASP A 181 -0.90 -15.74 7.22
N GLU A 182 0.08 -15.13 6.55
CA GLU A 182 1.33 -14.73 7.20
C GLU A 182 1.11 -13.61 8.23
N GLY A 183 0.26 -12.62 7.91
CA GLY A 183 -0.12 -11.55 8.82
C GLY A 183 -0.86 -12.05 10.06
N LEU A 184 -1.81 -12.99 9.90
CA LEU A 184 -2.47 -13.62 11.04
C LEU A 184 -1.49 -14.41 11.90
N ARG A 185 -0.59 -15.19 11.29
CA ARG A 185 0.42 -15.96 12.02
C ARG A 185 1.36 -15.04 12.83
N ALA A 186 1.76 -13.92 12.25
CA ALA A 186 2.62 -12.94 12.90
C ALA A 186 1.93 -12.24 14.08
N THR A 187 0.63 -11.95 13.96
CA THR A 187 -0.14 -11.20 14.97
C THR A 187 -0.84 -12.07 16.03
N SER A 188 -0.92 -13.39 15.84
CA SER A 188 -1.58 -14.31 16.78
C SER A 188 -0.67 -14.78 17.92
N ASN A 189 0.65 -14.82 17.72
CA ASN A 189 1.61 -15.41 18.67
C ASN A 189 2.28 -14.37 19.58
N LEU A 190 1.57 -13.30 19.94
CA LEU A 190 2.12 -12.18 20.70
C LEU A 190 2.08 -12.46 22.21
N SER A 191 3.14 -12.10 22.93
CA SER A 191 3.20 -12.27 24.38
C SER A 191 2.41 -11.17 25.10
N GLN A 192 1.74 -11.50 26.21
CA GLN A 192 0.91 -10.54 26.94
C GLN A 192 1.69 -9.30 27.42
N GLU A 193 2.99 -9.45 27.65
CA GLU A 193 3.91 -8.35 27.97
C GLU A 193 4.27 -7.59 26.67
N ASN A 194 4.07 -6.28 26.64
CA ASN A 194 4.36 -5.43 25.47
C ASN A 194 3.55 -5.73 24.18
N MET A 195 2.37 -6.35 24.31
CA MET A 195 1.42 -6.59 23.20
C MET A 195 1.26 -5.41 22.23
N PRO A 196 1.08 -4.14 22.66
CA PRO A 196 0.89 -3.02 21.73
C PRO A 196 2.05 -2.81 20.76
N THR A 197 3.29 -2.92 21.27
CA THR A 197 4.51 -2.73 20.49
C THR A 197 4.68 -3.89 19.51
N GLN A 198 4.58 -5.13 20.00
CA GLN A 198 4.75 -6.30 19.14
C GLN A 198 3.68 -6.33 18.03
N PHE A 199 2.43 -6.00 18.35
CA PHE A 199 1.36 -5.95 17.35
C PHE A 199 1.67 -4.98 16.20
N VAL A 200 2.02 -3.73 16.53
CA VAL A 200 2.31 -2.71 15.51
C VAL A 200 3.57 -3.06 14.72
N GLU A 201 4.64 -3.51 15.38
CA GLU A 201 5.90 -3.87 14.73
C GLU A 201 5.75 -5.11 13.83
N SER A 202 5.00 -6.14 14.24
CA SER A 202 4.72 -7.32 13.40
C SER A 202 3.92 -6.98 12.16
N VAL A 203 2.91 -6.10 12.26
CA VAL A 203 2.14 -5.66 11.07
C VAL A 203 3.03 -4.84 10.13
N LEU A 204 3.89 -3.98 10.66
CA LEU A 204 4.84 -3.19 9.86
C LEU A 204 5.89 -4.06 9.16
N GLU A 205 6.37 -5.10 9.83
CA GLU A 205 7.32 -6.07 9.26
C GLU A 205 6.70 -6.78 8.05
N VAL A 206 5.49 -7.32 8.21
CA VAL A 206 4.75 -7.98 7.12
C VAL A 206 4.48 -6.99 5.98
N HIS A 207 3.99 -5.79 6.29
CA HIS A 207 3.78 -4.74 5.29
C HIS A 207 5.06 -4.42 4.51
N SER A 208 6.17 -4.14 5.20
CA SER A 208 7.44 -3.78 4.57
C SER A 208 7.98 -4.91 3.68
N LYS A 209 7.93 -6.15 4.17
CA LYS A 209 8.35 -7.35 3.43
C LYS A 209 7.61 -7.44 2.09
N PHE A 210 6.28 -7.33 2.10
CA PHE A 210 5.48 -7.49 0.89
C PHE A 210 5.50 -6.26 -0.03
N VAL A 211 5.61 -5.03 0.51
CA VAL A 211 5.88 -3.84 -0.31
C VAL A 211 7.20 -4.00 -1.06
N GLN A 212 8.27 -4.46 -0.40
CA GLN A 212 9.55 -4.71 -1.06
C GLN A 212 9.43 -5.81 -2.13
N LEU A 213 8.74 -6.92 -1.83
CA LEU A 213 8.51 -7.99 -2.79
C LEU A 213 7.78 -7.48 -4.04
N ILE A 214 6.66 -6.76 -3.86
CA ILE A 214 5.86 -6.23 -4.97
C ILE A 214 6.66 -5.23 -5.81
N ASN A 215 7.41 -4.32 -5.16
CA ASN A 215 8.20 -3.32 -5.88
C ASN A 215 9.37 -3.93 -6.66
N THR A 216 10.02 -4.96 -6.11
CA THR A 216 11.23 -5.55 -6.72
C THR A 216 10.92 -6.64 -7.75
N VAL A 217 9.87 -7.44 -7.52
CA VAL A 217 9.56 -8.64 -8.32
C VAL A 217 8.35 -8.42 -9.24
N LEU A 218 7.36 -7.65 -8.78
CA LEU A 218 6.09 -7.43 -9.48
C LEU A 218 5.98 -6.00 -10.06
N ASN A 219 7.12 -5.30 -10.19
CA ASN A 219 7.23 -3.96 -10.79
C ASN A 219 6.30 -2.89 -10.20
N GLY A 220 5.95 -2.99 -8.91
CA GLY A 220 5.09 -2.01 -8.24
C GLY A 220 3.65 -2.00 -8.76
N ASP A 221 3.17 -3.13 -9.28
CA ASP A 221 1.84 -3.27 -9.85
C ASP A 221 0.73 -2.95 -8.82
N GLN A 222 -0.16 -2.03 -9.19
CA GLN A 222 -1.17 -1.47 -8.30
C GLN A 222 -2.23 -2.50 -7.88
N HIS A 223 -2.48 -3.53 -8.69
CA HIS A 223 -3.44 -4.58 -8.30
C HIS A 223 -2.90 -5.43 -7.15
N PHE A 224 -1.59 -5.71 -7.16
CA PHE A 224 -0.94 -6.43 -6.06
C PHE A 224 -0.80 -5.56 -4.81
N MET A 225 -0.52 -4.26 -4.96
CA MET A 225 -0.55 -3.31 -3.83
C MET A 225 -1.95 -3.24 -3.20
N SER A 226 -3.01 -3.19 -4.01
CA SER A 226 -4.39 -3.23 -3.50
C SER A 226 -4.72 -4.56 -2.80
N ALA A 227 -4.20 -5.68 -3.29
CA ALA A 227 -4.34 -6.98 -2.62
C ALA A 227 -3.64 -7.00 -1.26
N LEU A 228 -2.43 -6.44 -1.17
CA LEU A 228 -1.71 -6.24 0.10
C LEU A 228 -2.53 -5.41 1.09
N ASP A 229 -3.06 -4.26 0.64
CA ASP A 229 -3.88 -3.40 1.49
C ASP A 229 -5.14 -4.11 2.00
N LYS A 230 -5.82 -4.86 1.12
CA LYS A 230 -7.00 -5.66 1.51
C LYS A 230 -6.66 -6.76 2.51
N ALA A 231 -5.56 -7.48 2.29
CA ALA A 231 -5.11 -8.53 3.19
C ALA A 231 -4.76 -7.95 4.57
N LEU A 232 -3.98 -6.88 4.63
CA LEU A 232 -3.60 -6.25 5.90
C LEU A 232 -4.77 -5.59 6.63
N THR A 233 -5.71 -4.99 5.90
CA THR A 233 -6.98 -4.51 6.48
C THR A 233 -7.74 -5.67 7.13
N SER A 234 -7.83 -6.83 6.47
CA SER A 234 -8.46 -8.03 7.05
C SER A 234 -7.71 -8.55 8.29
N VAL A 235 -6.37 -8.56 8.27
CA VAL A 235 -5.53 -9.00 9.40
C VAL A 235 -5.70 -8.08 10.61
N VAL A 236 -5.58 -6.76 10.40
CA VAL A 236 -5.64 -5.76 11.49
C VAL A 236 -7.01 -5.73 12.15
N ASN A 237 -8.08 -5.91 11.38
CA ASN A 237 -9.45 -5.93 11.89
C ASN A 237 -9.96 -7.34 12.21
N TYR A 238 -9.09 -8.35 12.20
CA TYR A 238 -9.47 -9.72 12.52
C TYR A 238 -9.99 -9.82 13.95
N ARG A 239 -11.12 -10.53 14.11
CA ARG A 239 -11.77 -10.76 15.40
C ARG A 239 -12.25 -12.19 15.49
N GLU A 240 -11.95 -12.83 16.60
CA GLU A 240 -12.60 -14.10 16.94
C GLU A 240 -14.11 -13.89 17.13
N PRO A 241 -14.94 -14.90 16.82
CA PRO A 241 -16.38 -14.81 17.02
C PRO A 241 -16.71 -14.41 18.46
N LYS A 242 -17.51 -13.35 18.62
CA LYS A 242 -17.93 -12.74 19.91
C LYS A 242 -16.86 -11.90 20.63
N SER A 243 -15.66 -11.72 20.08
CA SER A 243 -14.66 -10.78 20.62
C SER A 243 -14.78 -9.40 19.97
N ILE A 244 -14.49 -8.36 20.77
CA ILE A 244 -14.29 -7.00 20.27
C ILE A 244 -12.92 -6.94 19.58
N CYS A 245 -12.81 -6.17 18.49
CA CYS A 245 -11.53 -5.89 17.84
C CYS A 245 -10.63 -5.12 18.82
N LYS A 246 -9.47 -5.69 19.16
CA LYS A 246 -8.52 -5.09 20.11
C LYS A 246 -7.55 -4.10 19.44
N ALA A 247 -7.43 -4.14 18.10
CA ALA A 247 -6.46 -3.33 17.37
C ALA A 247 -6.57 -1.81 17.67
N PRO A 248 -7.77 -1.18 17.70
CA PRO A 248 -7.89 0.25 18.04
C PRO A 248 -7.30 0.61 19.41
N GLU A 249 -7.52 -0.25 20.41
CA GLU A 249 -6.98 -0.04 21.76
C GLU A 249 -5.46 -0.25 21.80
N LEU A 250 -4.96 -1.30 21.14
CA LEU A 250 -3.52 -1.58 21.05
C LEU A 250 -2.77 -0.44 20.36
N LEU A 251 -3.30 0.07 19.25
CA LEU A 251 -2.72 1.20 18.54
C LEU A 251 -2.70 2.47 19.41
N ALA A 252 -3.77 2.75 20.15
CA ALA A 252 -3.79 3.89 21.06
C ALA A 252 -2.75 3.75 22.19
N LYS A 253 -2.62 2.56 22.77
CA LYS A 253 -1.59 2.24 23.79
C LYS A 253 -0.17 2.37 23.24
N TYR A 254 0.06 1.94 22.00
CA TYR A 254 1.35 2.06 21.35
C TYR A 254 1.80 3.53 21.24
N CYS A 255 0.93 4.40 20.72
CA CYS A 255 1.24 5.84 20.67
C CYS A 255 1.40 6.44 22.08
N ASP A 256 0.57 6.03 23.03
CA ASP A 256 0.67 6.51 24.42
C ASP A 256 2.00 6.13 25.06
N ASN A 257 2.51 4.93 24.80
CA ASN A 257 3.81 4.49 25.29
C ASN A 257 4.95 5.30 24.67
N LEU A 258 4.91 5.57 23.36
CA LEU A 258 5.94 6.36 22.66
C LEU A 258 5.99 7.83 23.09
N LEU A 259 4.83 8.42 23.41
CA LEU A 259 4.71 9.85 23.72
C LEU A 259 4.89 10.18 25.22
N LYS A 260 5.14 9.18 26.08
CA LYS A 260 5.36 9.36 27.51
C LYS A 260 6.82 9.63 27.86
N LYS A 261 7.06 10.50 28.85
CA LYS A 261 8.40 10.74 29.46
C LYS A 261 9.09 9.47 29.98
N SER A 262 8.31 8.44 30.33
CA SER A 262 8.83 7.16 30.82
C SER A 262 9.36 6.25 29.72
N ALA A 263 9.20 6.62 28.43
CA ALA A 263 9.82 5.95 27.29
C ALA A 263 11.34 6.19 27.28
N LYS A 264 12.03 5.71 28.32
CA LYS A 264 13.47 5.86 28.45
C LYS A 264 14.16 5.03 27.36
N GLY A 265 15.06 5.65 26.60
CA GLY A 265 15.94 4.96 25.66
C GLY A 265 15.72 5.29 24.18
N MET A 266 14.68 6.06 23.83
CA MET A 266 14.44 6.50 22.45
C MET A 266 14.75 7.98 22.27
N THR A 267 15.25 8.35 21.09
CA THR A 267 15.42 9.77 20.71
C THR A 267 14.12 10.33 20.13
N GLU A 268 13.95 11.65 20.14
CA GLU A 268 12.75 12.30 19.55
C GLU A 268 12.58 11.94 18.07
N ASN A 269 13.67 11.87 17.31
CA ASN A 269 13.67 11.47 15.90
C ASN A 269 13.19 10.03 15.71
N GLU A 270 13.67 9.10 16.54
CA GLU A 270 13.25 7.69 16.47
C GLU A 270 11.76 7.54 16.80
N VAL A 271 11.26 8.30 17.77
CA VAL A 271 9.83 8.36 18.09
C VAL A 271 9.04 8.88 16.90
N GLU A 272 9.50 9.93 16.22
CA GLU A 272 8.82 10.46 15.04
C GLU A 272 8.76 9.45 13.88
N ASP A 273 9.85 8.73 13.61
CA ASP A 273 9.89 7.69 12.58
C ASP A 273 8.92 6.55 12.88
N LYS A 274 8.85 6.12 14.15
CA LYS A 274 7.88 5.11 14.60
C LYS A 274 6.44 5.61 14.51
N LEU A 275 6.17 6.88 14.82
CA LEU A 275 4.83 7.47 14.67
C LEU A 275 4.44 7.63 13.20
N THR A 276 5.39 7.92 12.32
CA THR A 276 5.14 7.98 10.87
C THR A 276 4.81 6.59 10.32
N SER A 277 5.55 5.56 10.72
CA SER A 277 5.26 4.17 10.35
C SER A 277 3.91 3.70 10.91
N PHE A 278 3.59 4.08 12.15
CA PHE A 278 2.30 3.78 12.78
C PHE A 278 1.10 4.23 11.93
N ILE A 279 1.20 5.38 11.23
CA ILE A 279 0.10 5.88 10.39
C ILE A 279 -0.27 4.87 9.29
N THR A 280 0.70 4.09 8.80
CA THR A 280 0.43 3.01 7.84
C THR A 280 -0.49 1.96 8.43
N VAL A 281 -0.21 1.48 9.64
CA VAL A 281 -1.08 0.50 10.34
C VAL A 281 -2.43 1.12 10.70
N PHE A 282 -2.44 2.38 11.12
CA PHE A 282 -3.67 3.09 11.47
C PHE A 282 -4.63 3.23 10.27
N LYS A 283 -4.12 3.39 9.04
CA LYS A 283 -4.96 3.44 7.84
C LYS A 283 -5.78 2.15 7.64
N TYR A 284 -5.22 1.00 8.05
CA TYR A 284 -5.88 -0.30 7.95
C TYR A 284 -6.96 -0.54 8.99
N ILE A 285 -7.11 0.29 10.02
CA ILE A 285 -8.18 0.12 11.02
C ILE A 285 -9.52 0.60 10.47
N ASP A 286 -10.57 -0.19 10.66
CA ASP A 286 -11.96 0.19 10.36
C ASP A 286 -12.57 1.03 11.48
N ASP A 287 -12.45 0.56 12.73
CA ASP A 287 -13.05 1.15 13.95
C ASP A 287 -12.27 2.40 14.46
N LYS A 288 -12.12 3.41 13.61
CA LYS A 288 -11.36 4.64 13.90
C LYS A 288 -11.98 5.47 15.03
N ASP A 289 -13.29 5.42 15.22
CA ASP A 289 -13.98 6.13 16.32
C ASP A 289 -13.65 5.50 17.69
N VAL A 290 -13.48 4.17 17.75
CA VAL A 290 -13.04 3.45 18.94
C VAL A 290 -11.60 3.86 19.29
N PHE A 291 -10.71 3.90 18.30
CA PHE A 291 -9.34 4.42 18.47
C PHE A 291 -9.38 5.84 19.03
N GLN A 292 -10.19 6.72 18.43
CA GLN A 292 -10.29 8.12 18.86
C GLN A 292 -10.69 8.26 20.33
N LYS A 293 -11.63 7.43 20.82
CA LYS A 293 -12.07 7.42 22.22
C LYS A 293 -10.93 7.02 23.16
N PHE A 294 -10.19 5.96 22.83
CA PHE A 294 -9.04 5.53 23.64
C PHE A 294 -7.90 6.55 23.61
N TYR A 295 -7.54 7.03 22.43
CA TYR A 295 -6.48 8.01 22.23
C TYR A 295 -6.78 9.32 22.95
N ALA A 296 -8.01 9.85 22.85
CA ALA A 296 -8.41 11.07 23.55
C ALA A 296 -8.29 10.92 25.08
N ARG A 297 -8.69 9.77 25.65
CA ARG A 297 -8.55 9.52 27.09
C ARG A 297 -7.09 9.45 27.52
N MET A 298 -6.23 8.85 26.71
CA MET A 298 -4.80 8.75 26.97
C MET A 298 -4.10 10.11 26.84
N LEU A 299 -4.39 10.86 25.78
CA LEU A 299 -3.92 12.23 25.60
C LEU A 299 -4.34 13.10 26.78
N ALA A 300 -5.60 13.04 27.22
CA ALA A 300 -6.07 13.82 28.37
C ALA A 300 -5.23 13.55 29.63
N LYS A 301 -4.96 12.28 29.92
CA LYS A 301 -4.10 11.90 31.06
C LYS A 301 -2.68 12.41 30.89
N ARG A 302 -2.10 12.31 29.69
CA ARG A 302 -0.72 12.77 29.43
C ARG A 302 -0.58 14.29 29.61
N LEU A 303 -1.54 15.05 29.10
CA LEU A 303 -1.58 16.51 29.22
C LEU A 303 -1.79 16.97 30.67
N ILE A 304 -2.82 16.45 31.35
CA ILE A 304 -3.18 16.87 32.72
C ILE A 304 -2.09 16.51 33.74
N HIS A 305 -1.51 15.32 33.63
CA HIS A 305 -0.49 14.85 34.57
C HIS A 305 0.94 15.17 34.13
N GLY A 306 1.12 15.94 33.05
CA GLY A 306 2.43 16.33 32.55
C GLY A 306 3.33 15.14 32.18
N LEU A 307 2.73 14.05 31.68
CA LEU A 307 3.43 12.81 31.30
C LEU A 307 3.94 12.83 29.86
N SER A 308 3.49 13.77 29.03
CA SER A 308 3.96 13.93 27.65
C SER A 308 5.45 14.24 27.60
N MET A 309 6.20 13.53 26.76
CA MET A 309 7.64 13.75 26.57
C MET A 309 7.94 15.16 26.03
N SER A 310 7.22 15.56 24.98
CA SER A 310 7.31 16.87 24.34
C SER A 310 5.94 17.30 23.83
N MET A 311 5.61 18.59 23.96
CA MET A 311 4.37 19.16 23.43
C MET A 311 4.38 19.20 21.90
N ASP A 312 5.56 19.44 21.30
CA ASP A 312 5.73 19.48 19.84
C ASP A 312 5.46 18.10 19.23
N SER A 313 5.87 17.02 19.90
CA SER A 313 5.57 15.64 19.46
C SER A 313 4.08 15.32 19.52
N GLU A 314 3.36 15.83 20.52
CA GLU A 314 1.90 15.66 20.61
C GLU A 314 1.19 16.41 19.47
N GLU A 315 1.61 17.65 19.17
CA GLU A 315 1.09 18.41 18.04
C GLU A 315 1.37 17.74 16.69
N ALA A 316 2.60 17.27 16.49
CA ALA A 316 2.98 16.53 15.29
C ALA A 316 2.11 15.28 15.10
N MET A 317 1.86 14.52 16.18
CA MET A 317 1.01 13.33 16.12
C MET A 317 -0.45 13.67 15.77
N ILE A 318 -1.00 14.73 16.37
CA ILE A 318 -2.36 15.20 16.05
C ILE A 318 -2.44 15.62 14.57
N ASN A 319 -1.40 16.28 14.04
CA ASN A 319 -1.33 16.67 12.64
C ASN A 319 -1.24 15.46 11.70
N LYS A 320 -0.48 14.42 12.04
CA LYS A 320 -0.43 13.16 11.27
C LYS A 320 -1.80 12.47 11.24
N LEU A 321 -2.53 12.43 12.37
CA LEU A 321 -3.91 11.92 12.42
C LEU A 321 -4.88 12.77 11.58
N LYS A 322 -4.70 14.09 11.56
CA LYS A 322 -5.51 15.02 10.75
C LYS A 322 -5.31 14.79 9.26
N GLN A 323 -4.08 14.54 8.82
CA GLN A 323 -3.82 14.21 7.41
C GLN A 323 -4.46 12.88 7.01
N ALA A 324 -4.49 11.90 7.92
CA ALA A 324 -5.06 10.58 7.64
C ALA A 324 -6.59 10.52 7.69
N CYS A 325 -7.25 11.30 8.57
CA CYS A 325 -8.70 11.20 8.83
C CYS A 325 -9.47 12.51 8.71
N GLY A 326 -8.80 13.62 8.43
CA GLY A 326 -9.41 14.94 8.29
C GLY A 326 -9.54 15.71 9.60
N TYR A 327 -10.06 16.93 9.46
CA TYR A 327 -10.18 17.89 10.56
C TYR A 327 -11.25 17.51 11.59
N GLU A 328 -12.40 17.03 11.15
CA GLU A 328 -13.50 16.69 12.08
C GLU A 328 -13.09 15.63 13.10
N PHE A 329 -12.34 14.62 12.65
CA PHE A 329 -11.77 13.56 13.48
C PHE A 329 -10.78 14.09 14.54
N THR A 330 -10.00 15.13 14.22
CA THR A 330 -8.97 15.64 15.13
C THR A 330 -9.37 16.92 15.87
N SER A 331 -10.57 17.45 15.61
CA SER A 331 -11.06 18.72 16.15
C SER A 331 -11.01 18.80 17.68
N LYS A 332 -11.46 17.75 18.37
CA LYS A 332 -11.43 17.65 19.85
C LYS A 332 -9.99 17.56 20.37
N LEU A 333 -9.13 16.79 19.72
CA LEU A 333 -7.72 16.64 20.11
C LEU A 333 -6.96 17.97 19.97
N HIS A 334 -7.19 18.72 18.89
CA HIS A 334 -6.65 20.07 18.72
C HIS A 334 -7.12 21.00 19.83
N ARG A 335 -8.42 21.00 20.17
CA ARG A 335 -8.94 21.83 21.26
C ARG A 335 -8.30 21.47 22.60
N MET A 336 -8.11 20.17 22.89
CA MET A 336 -7.40 19.73 24.09
C MET A 336 -5.97 20.26 24.14
N TYR A 337 -5.25 20.22 23.02
CA TYR A 337 -3.90 20.78 22.92
C TYR A 337 -3.88 22.30 23.14
N THR A 338 -4.75 23.05 22.43
CA THR A 338 -4.84 24.51 22.58
C THR A 338 -5.25 24.94 23.99
N ASP A 339 -6.14 24.19 24.65
CA ASP A 339 -6.55 24.46 26.04
C ASP A 339 -5.36 24.42 27.01
N MET A 340 -4.32 23.62 26.74
CA MET A 340 -3.10 23.60 27.57
C MET A 340 -2.32 24.91 27.46
N SER A 341 -2.11 25.40 26.24
CA SER A 341 -1.41 26.68 26.01
C SER A 341 -2.20 27.86 26.57
N VAL A 342 -3.52 27.89 26.35
CA VAL A 342 -4.40 28.92 26.90
C VAL A 342 -4.42 28.88 28.43
N SER A 343 -4.38 27.69 29.04
CA SER A 343 -4.28 27.54 30.49
C SER A 343 -2.95 28.07 31.03
N ALA A 344 -1.83 27.83 30.34
CA ALA A 344 -0.54 28.37 30.74
C ALA A 344 -0.55 29.91 30.75
N ASP A 345 -1.07 30.53 29.69
CA ASP A 345 -1.23 31.99 29.61
C ASP A 345 -2.17 32.53 30.69
N LEU A 346 -3.25 31.80 30.99
CA LEU A 346 -4.19 32.18 32.03
C LEU A 346 -3.57 32.13 33.42
N ASN A 347 -2.72 31.13 33.71
CA ASN A 347 -1.95 31.08 34.95
C ASN A 347 -0.99 32.27 35.07
N ASN A 348 -0.34 32.68 33.97
CA ASN A 348 0.53 33.87 33.98
C ASN A 348 -0.26 35.15 34.29
N LYS A 349 -1.44 35.30 33.68
CA LYS A 349 -2.36 36.42 33.95
C LYS A 349 -2.85 36.42 35.40
N PHE A 350 -3.20 35.25 35.93
CA PHE A 350 -3.60 35.09 37.33
C PHE A 350 -2.47 35.46 38.30
N ASN A 351 -1.25 34.99 38.05
CA ASN A 351 -0.09 35.34 38.86
C ASN A 351 0.20 36.86 38.86
N ASN A 352 -0.03 37.53 37.73
CA ASN A 352 0.07 39.00 37.65
C ASN A 352 -1.07 39.69 38.40
N PHE A 353 -2.29 39.17 38.32
CA PHE A 353 -3.44 39.67 39.07
C PHE A 353 -3.21 39.61 40.58
N ILE A 354 -2.64 38.52 41.09
CA ILE A 354 -2.28 38.36 42.51
C ILE A 354 -1.20 39.36 42.95
N LYS A 355 -0.20 39.63 42.09
CA LYS A 355 0.89 40.58 42.39
C LYS A 355 0.45 42.05 42.36
N ASN A 356 -0.55 42.38 41.55
CA ASN A 356 -0.99 43.76 41.29
C ASN A 356 -2.13 44.20 42.22
N GLN A 357 -2.48 43.41 43.24
CA GLN A 357 -3.44 43.81 44.26
C GLN A 357 -2.78 44.79 45.25
N ASP A 358 -3.54 45.75 45.78
CA ASP A 358 -3.06 46.77 46.74
C ASP A 358 -2.45 46.15 48.01
N THR A 359 -2.82 44.91 48.32
CA THR A 359 -2.21 44.07 49.36
C THR A 359 -1.57 42.85 48.73
N ILE A 360 -0.35 42.51 49.18
CA ILE A 360 0.34 41.30 48.72
C ILE A 360 -0.46 40.08 49.19
N ILE A 361 -1.16 39.42 48.26
CA ILE A 361 -1.89 38.19 48.54
C ILE A 361 -0.91 37.03 48.45
N ASP A 362 -0.35 36.62 49.58
CA ASP A 362 0.40 35.37 49.66
C ASP A 362 -0.58 34.18 49.68
N LEU A 363 -0.46 33.30 48.69
CA LEU A 363 -1.25 32.07 48.57
C LEU A 363 -0.67 30.95 49.43
N GLY A 364 0.59 31.04 49.90
CA GLY A 364 1.26 30.01 50.69
C GLY A 364 1.59 28.73 49.92
N ILE A 365 1.13 28.58 48.68
CA ILE A 365 1.32 27.41 47.82
C ILE A 365 1.67 27.81 46.38
N SER A 366 2.38 26.92 45.69
CA SER A 366 2.48 26.99 44.23
C SER A 366 1.21 26.43 43.61
N PHE A 367 0.44 27.28 42.94
CA PHE A 367 -0.88 26.95 42.42
C PHE A 367 -0.90 27.03 40.90
N GLN A 368 -1.34 25.95 40.25
CA GLN A 368 -1.48 25.87 38.80
C GLN A 368 -2.85 25.30 38.45
N ILE A 369 -3.52 25.92 37.49
CA ILE A 369 -4.87 25.52 37.05
C ILE A 369 -4.87 25.21 35.57
N TYR A 370 -5.59 24.15 35.21
CA TYR A 370 -5.95 23.86 33.84
C TYR A 370 -7.42 24.21 33.61
N VAL A 371 -7.70 25.16 32.72
CA VAL A 371 -9.06 25.52 32.31
C VAL A 371 -9.37 24.82 31.00
N LEU A 372 -10.33 23.90 31.05
CA LEU A 372 -10.61 22.95 29.99
C LEU A 372 -12.02 23.14 29.42
N GLN A 373 -12.20 22.97 28.12
CA GLN A 373 -13.53 23.00 27.50
C GLN A 373 -14.28 21.68 27.71
N ALA A 374 -15.36 21.68 28.47
CA ALA A 374 -16.12 20.47 28.80
C ALA A 374 -16.54 19.60 27.59
N GLY A 375 -16.78 20.20 26.42
CA GLY A 375 -17.19 19.46 25.22
C GLY A 375 -16.04 18.82 24.41
N ALA A 376 -14.80 19.22 24.64
CA ALA A 376 -13.62 18.70 23.94
C ALA A 376 -12.94 17.55 24.70
N TRP A 377 -13.02 17.58 26.02
CA TRP A 377 -12.28 16.66 26.89
C TRP A 377 -13.12 15.44 27.28
N PRO A 378 -12.57 14.21 27.22
CA PRO A 378 -13.28 12.99 27.62
C PRO A 378 -13.26 12.79 29.15
N LEU A 379 -13.55 13.86 29.90
CA LEU A 379 -13.58 13.84 31.36
C LEU A 379 -15.02 13.66 31.81
N THR A 380 -15.31 12.54 32.45
CA THR A 380 -16.61 12.34 33.08
C THR A 380 -16.70 13.22 34.32
N GLN A 381 -17.83 13.92 34.49
CA GLN A 381 -18.21 14.45 35.79
C GLN A 381 -18.53 13.22 36.66
N ALA A 382 -17.54 12.75 37.42
CA ALA A 382 -17.83 11.80 38.48
C ALA A 382 -18.86 12.43 39.42
N PRO A 383 -19.85 11.69 39.94
CA PRO A 383 -20.81 12.23 40.89
C PRO A 383 -20.02 12.90 42.01
N SER A 384 -20.26 14.20 42.17
CA SER A 384 -19.59 15.04 43.14
C SER A 384 -19.81 14.47 44.53
N SER A 385 -18.90 13.63 45.01
CA SER A 385 -18.72 13.44 46.44
C SER A 385 -18.45 14.84 47.01
N THR A 386 -19.11 15.20 48.11
CA THR A 386 -18.85 16.43 48.84
C THR A 386 -17.42 16.40 49.36
N PHE A 387 -16.47 16.81 48.52
CA PHE A 387 -15.06 16.90 48.84
C PHE A 387 -14.82 18.24 49.51
N ALA A 388 -14.53 18.21 50.81
CA ALA A 388 -14.08 19.39 51.51
C ALA A 388 -12.65 19.70 51.06
N ILE A 389 -12.47 20.81 50.36
CA ILE A 389 -11.14 21.29 49.94
C ILE A 389 -10.37 21.68 51.21
N PRO A 390 -9.09 21.25 51.37
CA PRO A 390 -8.25 21.70 52.48
C PRO A 390 -8.17 23.22 52.58
N GLN A 391 -8.13 23.74 53.80
CA GLN A 391 -8.13 25.20 54.06
C GLN A 391 -6.96 25.91 53.37
N GLU A 392 -5.82 25.22 53.21
CA GLU A 392 -4.64 25.70 52.53
C GLU A 392 -4.87 25.99 51.04
N LEU A 393 -5.82 25.29 50.41
CA LEU A 393 -6.15 25.45 48.98
C LEU A 393 -7.36 26.37 48.75
N GLU A 394 -8.21 26.55 49.76
CA GLU A 394 -9.48 27.29 49.65
C GLU A 394 -9.27 28.73 49.17
N LYS A 395 -8.28 29.42 49.75
CA LYS A 395 -7.92 30.80 49.36
C LYS A 395 -7.53 30.89 47.88
N SER A 396 -6.73 29.95 47.39
CA SER A 396 -6.28 29.93 45.99
C SER A 396 -7.42 29.69 45.02
N VAL A 397 -8.34 28.79 45.36
CA VAL A 397 -9.55 28.48 44.57
C VAL A 397 -10.45 29.71 44.47
N GLN A 398 -10.78 30.34 45.61
CA GLN A 398 -11.66 31.52 45.64
C GLN A 398 -11.07 32.71 44.85
N MET A 399 -9.78 32.99 45.03
CA MET A 399 -9.11 34.06 44.30
C MET A 399 -9.09 33.81 42.78
N PHE A 400 -8.94 32.56 42.36
CA PHE A 400 -9.02 32.22 40.94
C PHE A 400 -10.43 32.36 40.38
N GLU A 401 -11.47 31.95 41.11
CA GLU A 401 -12.86 32.14 40.68
C GLU A 401 -13.21 33.62 40.52
N LEU A 402 -12.75 34.47 41.45
CA LEU A 402 -12.90 35.92 41.35
C LEU A 402 -12.23 36.45 40.08
N PHE A 403 -10.94 36.13 39.89
CA PHE A 403 -10.18 36.51 38.70
C PHE A 403 -10.88 36.05 37.40
N TYR A 404 -11.33 34.79 37.35
CA TYR A 404 -11.94 34.22 36.16
C TYR A 404 -13.29 34.88 35.83
N SER A 405 -14.12 35.15 36.85
CA SER A 405 -15.42 35.80 36.68
C SER A 405 -15.32 37.24 36.17
N GLN A 406 -14.27 37.97 36.57
CA GLN A 406 -14.00 39.33 36.09
C GLN A 406 -13.57 39.36 34.62
N HIS A 407 -12.83 38.34 34.18
CA HIS A 407 -12.32 38.26 32.81
C HIS A 407 -13.29 37.62 31.81
N PHE A 408 -14.19 36.75 32.28
CA PHE A 408 -15.09 36.00 31.40
C PHE A 408 -16.53 36.05 31.92
N SER A 409 -17.41 36.71 31.16
CA SER A 409 -18.84 36.73 31.41
C SER A 409 -19.53 35.47 30.87
N GLY A 410 -20.50 34.94 31.62
CA GLY A 410 -21.35 33.82 31.19
C GLY A 410 -20.70 32.42 31.23
N ARG A 411 -19.50 32.27 31.80
CA ARG A 411 -18.84 30.97 31.97
C ARG A 411 -18.90 30.52 33.43
N LYS A 412 -19.20 29.24 33.65
CA LYS A 412 -19.19 28.61 34.97
C LYS A 412 -18.08 27.58 35.06
N LEU A 413 -17.24 27.67 36.09
CA LEU A 413 -16.21 26.68 36.37
C LEU A 413 -16.80 25.49 37.12
N THR A 414 -16.21 24.31 36.93
CA THR A 414 -16.54 23.11 37.68
C THR A 414 -15.24 22.38 38.00
N TRP A 415 -14.96 22.22 39.28
CA TRP A 415 -13.72 21.63 39.76
C TRP A 415 -13.75 20.10 39.68
N LEU A 416 -12.70 19.51 39.10
CA LEU A 416 -12.54 18.06 38.96
C LEU A 416 -11.44 17.55 39.91
N HIS A 417 -11.75 17.49 41.20
CA HIS A 417 -10.77 17.17 42.26
C HIS A 417 -10.05 15.83 42.08
N TYR A 418 -10.71 14.81 41.49
CA TYR A 418 -10.12 13.48 41.28
C TYR A 418 -8.94 13.46 40.29
N LEU A 419 -8.72 14.55 39.54
CA LEU A 419 -7.60 14.71 38.61
C LEU A 419 -6.50 15.64 39.16
N CYS A 420 -6.76 16.32 40.28
CA CYS A 420 -5.81 17.23 40.88
C CYS A 420 -4.69 16.45 41.57
N THR A 421 -3.47 17.00 41.53
CA THR A 421 -2.31 16.46 42.24
C THR A 421 -1.75 17.50 43.18
N GLY A 422 -1.41 17.10 44.41
CA GLY A 422 -0.68 17.91 45.37
C GLY A 422 0.69 17.31 45.66
N LYS A 423 1.68 18.15 45.97
CA LYS A 423 2.94 17.71 46.56
C LYS A 423 3.06 18.34 47.94
N ASN A 424 3.11 17.50 48.97
CA ASN A 424 3.52 17.93 50.30
C ASN A 424 5.05 18.07 50.26
N LYS A 425 5.56 19.22 50.67
CA LYS A 425 6.99 19.44 50.88
C LYS A 425 7.40 18.96 52.26
#